data_AF-A0A7Y6CSF3-F1
#
_entry.id   AF-A0A7Y6CSF3-F1
#
_cell.length_a   1.000
_cell.length_b   1.000
_cell.length_c   1.000
_cell.angle_alpha   90.00
_cell.angle_beta   90.00
_cell.angle_gamma   90.00
#
_symmetry.space_group_name_H-M   'P 1'
#
loop_
_entity.id
_entity.type
_entity.pdbx_description
1 polymer ?
#
loop_
_entity_poly.entity_id
_entity_poly.type
_entity_poly.pdbx_seq_one_letter_code
_entity_poly.pdbx_strand_id
1 'polypeptide(L)'
;MQLELLSERSTADPFAALEGLLIGPAHMVRRGDQARLSVVIPDQAGPVQWRVDALLSAFADAGFSGESARTPRGQTVVRSEFTPLLVPLATAWTRGAVKAPPADFTFDAAKLRLWAVASGHTVMHAVYQFHLDDRADTQVVRALRPLSVQVTAVGPRAGGPALRVSGQRRLRHLAALMGPAPAGADWPDHSLDSSRRQSASNGALRLTKGPAGTTPD
;
A
#
# COMPACT_ATOMS: atom_id res chain seq x y z
N MET A 1 -9.43 1.27 39.95
CA MET A 1 -8.17 1.44 39.20
C MET A 1 -8.56 1.70 37.75
N GLN A 2 -8.51 2.97 37.35
CA GLN A 2 -8.98 3.50 36.07
C GLN A 2 -7.88 3.21 35.03
N LEU A 3 -8.18 2.39 34.01
CA LEU A 3 -7.30 2.20 32.86
C LEU A 3 -7.74 3.19 31.79
N GLU A 4 -7.19 4.40 31.87
CA GLU A 4 -7.25 5.36 30.78
C GLU A 4 -6.29 4.90 29.68
N LEU A 5 -6.80 4.08 28.75
CA LEU A 5 -6.14 3.82 27.48
C LEU A 5 -6.17 5.11 26.67
N LEU A 6 -5.12 5.91 26.81
CA LEU A 6 -4.79 7.00 25.90
C LEU A 6 -4.59 6.39 24.51
N SER A 7 -5.65 6.49 23.69
CA SER A 7 -5.53 6.45 22.25
C SER A 7 -4.59 7.58 21.84
N GLU A 8 -3.31 7.27 21.62
CA GLU A 8 -2.44 8.13 20.81
C GLU A 8 -3.06 8.18 19.41
N ARG A 9 -3.97 9.13 19.19
CA ARG A 9 -4.39 9.49 17.83
C ARG A 9 -3.13 9.92 17.12
N SER A 10 -2.78 9.20 16.06
CA SER A 10 -1.83 9.66 15.08
C SER A 10 -2.17 11.12 14.73
N THR A 11 -1.24 12.04 14.98
CA THR A 11 -1.37 13.48 14.69
C THR A 11 -1.20 13.78 13.20
N ALA A 12 -1.13 12.75 12.36
CA ALA A 12 -1.00 12.90 10.92
C ALA A 12 -2.28 13.52 10.34
N ASP A 13 -2.11 14.61 9.60
CA ASP A 13 -3.17 15.22 8.82
C ASP A 13 -3.72 14.21 7.79
N PRO A 14 -4.99 13.77 7.91
CA PRO A 14 -5.59 12.82 6.97
C PRO A 14 -5.58 13.31 5.53
N PHE A 15 -5.68 14.62 5.31
CA PHE A 15 -5.63 15.21 3.99
C PHE A 15 -4.22 15.12 3.40
N ALA A 16 -3.18 15.44 4.18
CA ALA A 16 -1.80 15.29 3.76
C ALA A 16 -1.42 13.82 3.48
N ALA A 17 -2.04 12.85 4.15
CA ALA A 17 -1.80 11.44 3.89
C ALA A 17 -2.16 11.02 2.45
N LEU A 18 -3.14 11.69 1.82
CA LEU A 18 -3.60 11.41 0.44
C LEU A 18 -2.48 11.54 -0.60
N GLU A 19 -1.43 12.31 -0.30
CA GLU A 19 -0.23 12.40 -1.13
C GLU A 19 0.42 11.04 -1.40
N GLY A 20 0.32 10.11 -0.44
CA GLY A 20 0.79 8.73 -0.61
C GLY A 20 0.10 8.00 -1.76
N LEU A 21 -1.18 8.29 -2.02
CA LEU A 21 -1.92 7.71 -3.13
C LEU A 21 -1.37 8.21 -4.48
N LEU A 22 -0.96 9.48 -4.53
CA LEU A 22 -0.49 10.16 -5.74
C LEU A 22 0.93 9.76 -6.15
N ILE A 23 1.74 9.23 -5.22
CA ILE A 23 2.97 8.51 -5.58
C ILE A 23 2.66 7.26 -6.41
N GLY A 24 1.61 6.54 -6.00
CA GLY A 24 1.15 5.31 -6.64
C GLY A 24 0.10 5.58 -7.72
N PRO A 25 -0.95 4.73 -7.82
CA PRO A 25 -1.87 4.69 -8.96
C PRO A 25 -2.97 5.74 -8.95
N ALA A 26 -2.89 6.73 -8.04
CA ALA A 26 -3.93 7.75 -7.99
C ALA A 26 -3.68 8.85 -9.01
N HIS A 27 -4.77 9.31 -9.60
CA HIS A 27 -4.80 10.45 -10.52
C HIS A 27 -5.75 11.52 -9.99
N MET A 28 -5.48 12.76 -10.37
CA MET A 28 -6.39 13.87 -10.12
C MET A 28 -6.89 14.47 -11.42
N VAL A 29 -8.17 14.88 -11.39
CA VAL A 29 -8.81 15.62 -12.47
C VAL A 29 -9.37 16.90 -11.89
N ARG A 30 -9.16 18.02 -12.59
CA ARG A 30 -9.76 19.31 -12.24
C ARG A 30 -10.93 19.62 -13.16
N ARG A 31 -11.96 20.26 -12.59
CA ARG A 31 -13.10 20.82 -13.31
C ARG A 31 -13.46 22.16 -12.66
N GLY A 32 -13.13 23.27 -13.33
CA GLY A 32 -13.30 24.60 -12.76
C GLY A 32 -12.50 24.77 -11.46
N ASP A 33 -13.21 25.13 -10.39
CA ASP A 33 -12.72 25.32 -9.03
C ASP A 33 -12.82 24.07 -8.16
N GLN A 34 -13.06 22.90 -8.77
CA GLN A 34 -13.12 21.62 -8.07
C GLN A 34 -12.09 20.64 -8.62
N ALA A 35 -11.68 19.69 -7.78
CA ALA A 35 -10.88 18.54 -8.19
C ALA A 35 -11.46 17.24 -7.64
N ARG A 36 -11.09 16.14 -8.30
CA ARG A 36 -11.42 14.77 -7.89
C ARG A 36 -10.14 13.96 -7.87
N LEU A 37 -9.98 13.14 -6.83
CA LEU A 37 -8.95 12.12 -6.73
C LEU A 37 -9.57 10.76 -7.09
N SER A 38 -8.87 9.97 -7.90
CA SER A 38 -9.31 8.63 -8.32
C SER A 38 -8.15 7.65 -8.23
N VAL A 39 -8.40 6.47 -7.65
CA VAL A 39 -7.43 5.40 -7.50
C VAL A 39 -7.95 4.18 -8.26
N VAL A 40 -7.27 3.80 -9.33
CA VAL A 40 -7.55 2.52 -10.01
C VAL A 40 -6.80 1.44 -9.24
N ILE A 41 -7.53 0.45 -8.74
CA ILE A 41 -6.92 -0.66 -8.00
C ILE A 41 -6.32 -1.62 -9.02
N PRO A 42 -5.00 -1.82 -9.04
CA PRO A 42 -4.38 -2.70 -10.02
C PRO A 42 -4.77 -4.16 -9.74
N ASP A 43 -4.92 -4.96 -10.80
CA ASP A 43 -5.34 -6.37 -10.70
C ASP A 43 -4.39 -7.20 -9.81
N GLN A 44 -3.13 -6.79 -9.72
CA GLN A 44 -2.08 -7.43 -8.91
C GLN A 44 -2.16 -7.08 -7.42
N ALA A 45 -3.03 -6.16 -7.01
CA ALA A 45 -3.09 -5.66 -5.64
C ALA A 45 -3.80 -6.61 -4.65
N GLY A 46 -4.20 -7.81 -5.07
CA GLY A 46 -4.89 -8.78 -4.22
C GLY A 46 -6.37 -8.43 -4.01
N PRO A 47 -6.99 -8.83 -2.89
CA PRO A 47 -8.44 -8.69 -2.71
C PRO A 47 -8.88 -7.21 -2.76
N VAL A 48 -9.93 -6.92 -3.52
CA VAL A 48 -10.30 -5.55 -3.85
C VAL A 48 -11.10 -4.87 -2.74
N GLN A 49 -11.93 -5.61 -2.00
CA GLN A 49 -12.90 -5.01 -1.07
C GLN A 49 -12.24 -4.23 0.07
N TRP A 50 -11.22 -4.81 0.74
CA TRP A 50 -10.56 -4.11 1.85
C TRP A 50 -9.86 -2.83 1.40
N ARG A 51 -9.36 -2.78 0.15
CA ARG A 51 -8.77 -1.57 -0.43
C ARG A 51 -9.84 -0.52 -0.67
N VAL A 52 -10.99 -0.92 -1.20
CA VAL A 52 -12.13 -0.03 -1.39
C VAL A 52 -12.54 0.58 -0.05
N ASP A 53 -12.74 -0.25 0.97
CA ASP A 53 -13.17 0.21 2.29
C ASP A 53 -12.13 1.15 2.92
N ALA A 54 -10.84 0.82 2.83
CA ALA A 54 -9.75 1.64 3.36
C ALA A 54 -9.62 2.99 2.63
N LEU A 55 -9.78 3.02 1.31
CA LEU A 55 -9.73 4.26 0.53
C LEU A 55 -10.94 5.15 0.79
N LEU A 56 -12.14 4.57 0.90
CA LEU A 56 -13.35 5.32 1.25
C LEU A 56 -13.27 5.89 2.68
N SER A 57 -12.73 5.11 3.63
CA SER A 57 -12.43 5.60 4.98
C SER A 57 -11.45 6.77 4.94
N ALA A 58 -10.37 6.67 4.16
CA ALA A 58 -9.37 7.74 4.05
C ALA A 58 -9.95 9.04 3.48
N PHE A 59 -10.91 8.94 2.55
CA PHE A 59 -11.60 10.12 2.02
C PHE A 59 -12.53 10.75 3.07
N ALA A 60 -13.28 9.93 3.80
CA ALA A 60 -14.13 10.39 4.89
C ALA A 60 -13.30 11.07 6.00
N ASP A 61 -12.15 10.49 6.37
CA ASP A 61 -11.22 11.07 7.34
C ASP A 61 -10.63 12.41 6.86
N ALA A 62 -10.45 12.57 5.53
CA ALA A 62 -10.04 13.82 4.90
C ALA A 62 -11.19 14.82 4.65
N GLY A 63 -12.43 14.47 5.05
CA GLY A 63 -13.57 15.38 5.08
C GLY A 63 -14.42 15.41 3.80
N PHE A 64 -14.32 14.41 2.92
CA PHE A 64 -15.15 14.34 1.71
C PHE A 64 -15.61 12.91 1.39
N SER A 65 -16.68 12.80 0.62
CA SER A 65 -17.24 11.51 0.23
C SER A 65 -16.50 10.90 -0.97
N GLY A 66 -16.66 9.59 -1.12
CA GLY A 66 -16.22 8.86 -2.30
C GLY A 66 -17.13 7.69 -2.61
N GLU A 67 -16.89 7.10 -3.76
CA GLU A 67 -17.60 5.94 -4.24
C GLU A 67 -16.64 4.97 -4.94
N SER A 68 -17.07 3.71 -5.04
CA SER A 68 -16.40 2.72 -5.89
C SER A 68 -17.21 2.49 -7.16
N ALA A 69 -16.51 2.25 -8.27
CA ALA A 69 -17.12 1.95 -9.56
C ALA A 69 -16.24 0.95 -10.33
N ARG A 70 -16.73 0.50 -11.49
CA ARG A 70 -15.94 -0.27 -12.46
C ARG A 70 -15.57 0.62 -13.64
N THR A 71 -14.31 0.59 -14.04
CA THR A 71 -13.83 1.22 -15.27
C THR A 71 -14.37 0.45 -16.50
N PRO A 72 -14.33 1.04 -17.71
CA PRO A 72 -14.68 0.31 -18.93
C PRO A 72 -13.83 -0.94 -19.18
N ARG A 73 -12.62 -0.99 -18.60
CA ARG A 73 -11.73 -2.16 -18.65
C ARG A 73 -12.04 -3.21 -17.58
N GLY A 74 -13.11 -3.02 -16.80
CA GLY A 74 -13.53 -3.94 -15.75
C GLY A 74 -12.73 -3.82 -14.45
N GLN A 75 -11.78 -2.88 -14.34
CA GLN A 75 -11.00 -2.66 -13.11
C GLN A 75 -11.83 -1.88 -12.07
N THR A 76 -11.65 -2.15 -10.78
CA THR A 76 -12.27 -1.34 -9.73
C THR A 76 -11.55 -0.01 -9.58
N VAL A 77 -12.31 1.07 -9.49
CA VAL A 77 -11.82 2.42 -9.20
C VAL A 77 -12.54 2.96 -7.98
N VAL A 78 -11.80 3.60 -7.07
CA VAL A 78 -12.36 4.41 -5.98
C VAL A 78 -12.11 5.87 -6.30
N ARG A 79 -13.16 6.69 -6.26
CA ARG A 79 -13.06 8.11 -6.61
C ARG A 79 -13.78 8.97 -5.61
N SER A 80 -13.21 10.13 -5.29
CA SER A 80 -13.88 11.14 -4.48
C SER A 80 -15.02 11.79 -5.25
N GLU A 81 -15.89 12.51 -4.54
CA GLU A 81 -16.68 13.57 -5.16
C GLU A 81 -15.76 14.65 -5.78
N PHE A 82 -16.34 15.51 -6.62
CA PHE A 82 -15.64 16.74 -7.02
C PHE A 82 -15.78 17.75 -5.89
N THR A 83 -14.66 18.21 -5.35
CA THR A 83 -14.63 19.12 -4.20
C THR A 83 -13.55 20.20 -4.37
N PRO A 84 -13.80 21.45 -3.93
CA PRO A 84 -12.77 22.49 -3.89
C PRO A 84 -11.63 22.14 -2.91
N LEU A 85 -11.87 21.28 -1.91
CA LEU A 85 -10.85 20.86 -0.95
C LEU A 85 -9.63 20.22 -1.62
N LEU A 86 -9.82 19.51 -2.74
CA LEU A 86 -8.74 18.83 -3.45
C LEU A 86 -7.97 19.74 -4.42
N VAL A 87 -8.39 20.99 -4.62
CA VAL A 87 -7.73 21.91 -5.57
C VAL A 87 -6.28 22.23 -5.18
N PRO A 88 -5.95 22.55 -3.91
CA PRO A 88 -4.57 22.77 -3.51
C PRO A 88 -3.69 21.55 -3.79
N LEU A 89 -4.18 20.35 -3.43
CA LEU A 89 -3.48 19.09 -3.69
C LEU A 89 -3.28 18.86 -5.20
N ALA A 90 -4.33 19.06 -6.00
CA ALA A 90 -4.27 18.97 -7.46
C ALA A 90 -3.26 19.93 -8.08
N THR A 91 -3.13 21.13 -7.52
CA THR A 91 -2.17 22.14 -7.98
C THR A 91 -0.75 21.73 -7.63
N ALA A 92 -0.51 21.30 -6.39
CA ALA A 92 0.82 20.95 -5.89
C ALA A 92 1.43 19.75 -6.64
N TRP A 93 0.60 18.79 -7.05
CA TRP A 93 1.04 17.54 -7.69
C TRP A 93 1.01 17.56 -9.23
N THR A 94 0.70 18.70 -9.83
CA THR A 94 0.63 18.84 -11.29
C THR A 94 1.71 19.78 -11.77
N ARG A 95 2.66 19.27 -12.57
CA ARG A 95 3.67 20.09 -13.24
C ARG A 95 3.38 20.09 -14.74
N GLY A 96 2.71 21.14 -15.23
CA GLY A 96 2.20 21.17 -16.60
C GLY A 96 1.10 20.12 -16.79
N ALA A 97 1.31 19.13 -17.66
CA ALA A 97 0.36 18.04 -17.91
C ALA A 97 0.72 16.72 -17.20
N VAL A 98 1.78 16.70 -16.38
CA VAL A 98 2.26 15.47 -15.73
C VAL A 98 2.06 15.50 -14.22
N LYS A 99 1.75 14.34 -13.65
CA LYS A 99 1.74 14.11 -12.20
C LYS A 99 3.18 14.07 -11.70
N ALA A 100 3.53 14.94 -10.76
CA ALA A 100 4.86 14.99 -10.18
C ALA A 100 4.80 15.43 -8.71
N PRO A 101 5.57 14.82 -7.80
CA PRO A 101 5.62 15.25 -6.41
C PRO A 101 6.08 16.73 -6.29
N PRO A 102 5.54 17.49 -5.31
CA PRO A 102 6.08 18.79 -4.90
C PRO A 102 7.56 18.68 -4.52
N ALA A 103 8.38 19.71 -4.71
CA ALA A 103 9.84 19.63 -4.51
C ALA A 103 10.27 19.30 -3.07
N ASP A 104 9.43 19.67 -2.10
CA ASP A 104 9.58 19.46 -0.66
C ASP A 104 8.83 18.22 -0.15
N PHE A 105 8.33 17.37 -1.05
CA PHE A 105 7.61 16.15 -0.67
C PHE A 105 8.43 15.26 0.27
N THR A 106 7.77 14.83 1.35
CA THR A 106 8.31 13.91 2.36
C THR A 106 7.34 12.75 2.60
N PHE A 107 7.87 11.60 3.04
CA PHE A 107 7.03 10.51 3.53
C PHE A 107 6.90 10.57 5.05
N ASP A 108 5.69 10.31 5.51
CA ASP A 108 5.39 9.86 6.86
C ASP A 108 4.76 8.46 6.81
N ALA A 109 4.45 7.91 7.98
CA ALA A 109 3.80 6.61 8.13
C ALA A 109 2.43 6.54 7.42
N ALA A 110 1.64 7.62 7.44
CA ALA A 110 0.29 7.65 6.88
C ALA A 110 0.32 7.66 5.34
N LYS A 111 1.20 8.48 4.74
CA LYS A 111 1.46 8.49 3.29
C LYS A 111 1.96 7.12 2.82
N LEU A 112 2.90 6.52 3.56
CA LEU A 112 3.43 5.20 3.22
C LEU A 112 2.34 4.11 3.31
N ARG A 113 1.50 4.16 4.36
CA ARG A 113 0.35 3.26 4.53
C ARG A 113 -0.64 3.39 3.38
N LEU A 114 -1.01 4.61 2.99
CA LEU A 114 -1.97 4.81 1.90
C LEU A 114 -1.40 4.36 0.55
N TRP A 115 -0.10 4.54 0.32
CA TRP A 115 0.53 3.98 -0.87
C TRP A 115 0.47 2.44 -0.89
N ALA A 116 0.66 1.79 0.26
CA ALA A 116 0.48 0.34 0.42
C ALA A 116 -0.97 -0.08 0.16
N VAL A 117 -1.95 0.66 0.68
CA VAL A 117 -3.39 0.45 0.47
C VAL A 117 -3.79 0.65 -1.00
N ALA A 118 -3.07 1.48 -1.76
CA ALA A 118 -3.35 1.66 -3.18
C ALA A 118 -2.72 0.56 -4.06
N SER A 119 -1.52 0.11 -3.72
CA SER A 119 -0.72 -0.71 -4.66
C SER A 119 0.23 -1.76 -4.06
N GLY A 120 0.37 -1.78 -2.74
CA GLY A 120 1.30 -2.64 -2.03
C GLY A 120 0.92 -4.12 -2.09
N HIS A 121 1.80 -5.02 -2.45
CA HIS A 121 1.52 -6.47 -2.45
C HIS A 121 2.77 -7.30 -2.16
N THR A 122 2.58 -8.48 -1.61
CA THR A 122 3.61 -9.49 -1.41
C THR A 122 3.82 -10.24 -2.71
N VAL A 123 5.06 -10.22 -3.21
CA VAL A 123 5.43 -10.93 -4.45
C VAL A 123 5.81 -12.37 -4.16
N MET A 124 6.56 -12.56 -3.09
CA MET A 124 7.06 -13.85 -2.61
C MET A 124 7.47 -13.69 -1.15
N HIS A 125 7.86 -14.79 -0.51
CA HIS A 125 8.33 -14.75 0.87
C HIS A 125 9.44 -13.69 1.06
N ALA A 126 9.26 -12.84 2.07
CA ALA A 126 10.16 -11.74 2.41
C ALA A 126 10.34 -10.66 1.32
N VAL A 127 9.41 -10.54 0.37
CA VAL A 127 9.44 -9.50 -0.69
C VAL A 127 8.09 -8.81 -0.82
N TYR A 128 8.07 -7.51 -0.55
CA TYR A 128 6.91 -6.64 -0.72
C TYR A 128 7.20 -5.58 -1.77
N GLN A 129 6.20 -5.25 -2.60
CA GLN A 129 6.31 -4.27 -3.67
C GLN A 129 5.23 -3.21 -3.59
N PHE A 130 5.58 -1.99 -3.98
CA PHE A 130 4.68 -0.87 -4.22
C PHE A 130 4.71 -0.53 -5.70
N HIS A 131 3.55 -0.51 -6.36
CA HIS A 131 3.48 -0.14 -7.77
C HIS A 131 3.60 1.38 -7.94
N LEU A 132 4.17 1.79 -9.08
CA LEU A 132 4.30 3.16 -9.52
C LEU A 132 3.72 3.28 -10.94
N ASP A 133 3.11 4.42 -11.24
CA ASP A 133 2.59 4.70 -12.60
C ASP A 133 3.70 4.84 -13.64
N ASP A 134 4.87 5.33 -13.21
CA ASP A 134 6.05 5.50 -14.05
C ASP A 134 7.32 5.11 -13.26
N ARG A 135 8.49 5.14 -13.90
CA ARG A 135 9.77 4.87 -13.26
C ARG A 135 9.89 5.64 -11.94
N ALA A 136 10.47 4.98 -10.95
CA ALA A 136 10.72 5.60 -9.66
C ALA A 136 11.53 6.89 -9.82
N ASP A 137 10.91 8.01 -9.46
CA ASP A 137 11.63 9.27 -9.37
C ASP A 137 12.65 9.17 -8.22
N THR A 138 13.87 9.62 -8.49
CA THR A 138 14.94 9.75 -7.50
C THR A 138 14.48 10.51 -6.25
N GLN A 139 13.58 11.48 -6.40
CA GLN A 139 12.99 12.20 -5.27
C GLN A 139 12.17 11.29 -4.36
N VAL A 140 11.35 10.40 -4.91
CA VAL A 140 10.52 9.45 -4.16
C VAL A 140 11.41 8.48 -3.37
N VAL A 141 12.46 7.97 -4.01
CA VAL A 141 13.43 7.08 -3.34
C VAL A 141 14.18 7.80 -2.21
N ARG A 142 14.54 9.08 -2.41
CA ARG A 142 15.18 9.89 -1.37
C ARG A 142 14.24 10.19 -0.19
N ALA A 143 12.97 10.46 -0.46
CA ALA A 143 11.96 10.78 0.54
C ALA A 143 11.68 9.60 1.52
N LEU A 144 12.00 8.36 1.14
CA LEU A 144 11.88 7.18 2.01
C LEU A 144 13.04 7.01 3.00
N ARG A 145 14.19 7.66 2.77
CA ARG A 145 15.39 7.50 3.60
C ARG A 145 15.17 7.90 5.06
N PRO A 146 14.49 9.00 5.40
CA PRO A 146 14.20 9.37 6.79
C PRO A 146 13.43 8.29 7.56
N LEU A 147 12.61 7.50 6.86
CA LEU A 147 11.86 6.38 7.44
C LEU A 147 12.69 5.10 7.57
N SER A 148 13.97 5.12 7.20
CA SER A 148 14.84 3.92 7.15
C SER A 148 14.28 2.78 6.27
N VAL A 149 13.47 3.11 5.27
CA VAL A 149 12.91 2.15 4.32
C VAL A 149 13.87 2.00 3.14
N GLN A 150 14.53 0.85 3.04
CA GLN A 150 15.43 0.54 1.94
C GLN A 150 14.67 -0.15 0.81
N VAL A 151 14.66 0.48 -0.37
CA VAL A 151 13.95 0.02 -1.56
C VAL A 151 14.91 -0.23 -2.72
N THR A 152 14.55 -1.20 -3.57
CA THR A 152 15.17 -1.43 -4.88
C THR A 152 14.14 -1.11 -5.96
N ALA A 153 14.51 -0.30 -6.94
CA ALA A 153 13.65 -0.05 -8.09
C ALA A 153 13.57 -1.30 -8.97
N VAL A 154 12.35 -1.65 -9.38
CA VAL A 154 12.06 -2.77 -10.28
C VAL A 154 11.55 -2.20 -11.59
N GLY A 155 12.18 -2.62 -12.68
CA GLY A 155 11.85 -2.17 -14.03
C GLY A 155 10.60 -2.87 -14.60
N PRO A 156 10.11 -2.38 -15.76
CA PRO A 156 8.80 -2.74 -16.31
C PRO A 156 8.64 -4.22 -16.67
N ARG A 157 9.73 -4.98 -16.83
CA ARG A 157 9.71 -6.42 -17.18
C ARG A 157 9.16 -7.33 -16.07
N ALA A 158 8.82 -6.79 -14.91
CA ALA A 158 8.31 -7.56 -13.75
C ALA A 158 6.94 -7.03 -13.27
N GLY A 159 6.02 -6.73 -14.19
CA GLY A 159 4.67 -6.25 -13.84
C GLY A 159 4.53 -4.74 -13.74
N GLY A 160 5.46 -3.98 -14.32
CA GLY A 160 5.48 -2.51 -14.32
C GLY A 160 6.49 -1.90 -13.33
N PRO A 161 6.66 -0.57 -13.37
CA PRO A 161 7.54 0.15 -12.44
C PRO A 161 7.10 -0.06 -10.98
N ALA A 162 8.03 -0.44 -10.11
CA ALA A 162 7.72 -0.66 -8.70
C ALA A 162 8.93 -0.38 -7.79
N LEU A 163 8.66 -0.10 -6.52
CA LEU A 163 9.67 -0.15 -5.45
C LEU A 163 9.51 -1.43 -4.65
N ARG A 164 10.62 -2.15 -4.47
CA ARG A 164 10.66 -3.43 -3.76
C ARG A 164 11.40 -3.29 -2.43
N VAL A 165 10.80 -3.79 -1.35
CA VAL A 165 11.47 -4.03 -0.07
C VAL A 165 11.70 -5.53 0.08
N SER A 166 12.92 -5.91 0.44
CA SER A 166 13.30 -7.32 0.58
C SER A 166 14.03 -7.60 1.88
N GLY A 167 13.70 -8.73 2.50
CA GLY A 167 14.28 -9.22 3.74
C GLY A 167 13.36 -9.05 4.94
N GLN A 168 13.29 -10.09 5.77
CA GLN A 168 12.31 -10.18 6.87
C GLN A 168 12.41 -9.05 7.89
N ARG A 169 13.63 -8.65 8.28
CA ARG A 169 13.84 -7.51 9.19
C ARG A 169 13.30 -6.21 8.61
N ARG A 170 13.48 -5.98 7.31
CA ARG A 170 13.00 -4.77 6.63
C ARG A 170 11.48 -4.77 6.50
N LEU A 171 10.87 -5.92 6.20
CA LEU A 171 9.41 -6.03 6.15
C LEU A 171 8.74 -5.85 7.51
N ARG A 172 9.35 -6.34 8.60
CA ARG A 172 8.86 -6.07 9.96
C ARG A 172 8.90 -4.59 10.31
N HIS A 173 10.00 -3.90 9.97
CA HIS A 173 10.11 -2.45 10.14
C HIS A 173 9.05 -1.71 9.32
N LEU A 174 8.86 -2.12 8.06
CA LEU A 174 7.85 -1.56 7.18
C LEU A 174 6.43 -1.75 7.73
N ALA A 175 6.09 -2.95 8.20
CA ALA A 175 4.79 -3.23 8.82
C ALA A 175 4.58 -2.39 10.10
N ALA A 176 5.61 -2.25 10.93
CA ALA A 176 5.55 -1.41 12.12
C ALA A 176 5.29 0.07 11.78
N LEU A 177 5.96 0.61 10.75
CA LEU A 177 5.72 1.97 10.27
C LEU A 177 4.29 2.16 9.76
N MET A 178 3.80 1.23 8.96
CA MET A 178 2.48 1.37 8.34
C MET A 178 1.34 1.03 9.30
N GLY A 179 1.64 0.43 10.46
CA GLY A 179 0.65 0.00 11.43
C GLY A 179 -0.04 -1.31 11.08
N PRO A 180 -1.09 -1.70 11.83
CA PRO A 180 -1.73 -3.01 11.71
C PRO A 180 -2.34 -3.23 10.32
N ALA A 181 -2.25 -4.47 9.84
CA ALA A 181 -2.84 -4.88 8.58
C ALA A 181 -4.38 -4.71 8.62
N PRO A 182 -5.00 -4.12 7.59
CA PRO A 182 -6.44 -4.25 7.41
C PRO A 182 -6.86 -5.73 7.30
N ALA A 183 -8.10 -6.06 7.66
CA ALA A 183 -8.60 -7.42 7.60
C ALA A 183 -8.54 -7.96 6.16
N GLY A 184 -7.90 -9.13 5.97
CA GLY A 184 -7.74 -9.76 4.66
C GLY A 184 -6.76 -9.05 3.72
N ALA A 185 -6.01 -8.06 4.21
CA ALA A 185 -5.01 -7.36 3.42
C ALA A 185 -3.73 -8.19 3.25
N ASP A 186 -3.12 -8.04 2.09
CA ASP A 186 -1.76 -8.49 1.87
C ASP A 186 -0.78 -7.44 2.40
N TRP A 187 -0.18 -7.71 3.55
CA TRP A 187 0.64 -6.78 4.32
C TRP A 187 2.06 -7.33 4.51
N PRO A 188 3.10 -6.49 4.71
CA PRO A 188 4.49 -6.97 4.74
C PRO A 188 4.79 -8.03 5.79
N ASP A 189 4.04 -8.05 6.90
CA ASP A 189 4.16 -9.03 7.97
C ASP A 189 3.38 -10.33 7.70
N HIS A 190 2.41 -10.37 6.79
CA HIS A 190 1.68 -11.60 6.41
C HIS A 190 2.62 -12.67 5.81
N SER A 191 3.76 -12.25 5.24
CA SER A 191 4.81 -13.17 4.79
C SER A 191 5.44 -13.99 5.93
N LEU A 192 5.34 -13.52 7.19
CA LEU A 192 5.88 -14.22 8.37
C LEU A 192 4.97 -15.33 8.86
N ASP A 193 3.66 -15.14 8.72
CA ASP A 193 2.65 -16.04 9.29
C ASP A 193 2.36 -17.23 8.35
N SER A 194 2.38 -16.97 7.04
CA SER A 194 2.30 -18.00 6.00
C SER A 194 3.47 -19.01 6.08
N SER A 195 4.70 -18.54 6.32
CA SER A 195 5.86 -19.43 6.50
C SER A 195 5.84 -20.23 7.80
N ARG A 196 5.36 -19.66 8.92
CA ARG A 196 5.17 -20.44 10.16
C ARG A 196 4.14 -21.55 9.99
N ARG A 197 2.99 -21.25 9.37
CA ARG A 197 1.96 -22.25 9.08
C ARG A 197 2.47 -23.34 8.14
N GLN A 198 3.28 -22.98 7.14
CA GLN A 198 3.83 -23.95 6.19
C GLN A 198 4.95 -24.82 6.79
N SER A 199 5.80 -24.28 7.67
CA SER A 199 6.77 -25.08 8.45
C SER A 199 6.07 -26.02 9.45
N ALA A 200 4.99 -25.58 10.10
CA ALA A 200 4.19 -26.44 10.98
C ALA A 200 3.48 -27.57 10.21
N SER A 201 2.94 -27.28 9.03
CA SER A 201 2.31 -28.26 8.14
C SER A 201 3.34 -29.27 7.58
N ASN A 202 4.51 -28.81 7.13
CA ASN A 202 5.59 -29.70 6.67
C ASN A 202 6.19 -30.56 7.79
N GLY A 203 6.21 -30.06 9.03
CA GLY A 203 6.59 -30.83 10.21
C GLY A 203 5.58 -31.94 10.53
N ALA A 204 4.28 -31.63 10.45
CA ALA A 204 3.21 -32.62 10.63
C ALA A 204 3.22 -33.70 9.54
N LEU A 205 3.51 -33.35 8.28
CA LEU A 205 3.63 -34.31 7.18
C LEU A 205 4.86 -35.23 7.27
N ARG A 206 5.92 -34.80 7.96
CA ARG A 206 7.13 -35.63 8.18
C ARG A 206 6.97 -36.66 9.29
N LEU A 207 6.06 -36.42 10.25
CA LEU A 207 5.79 -37.34 11.36
C LEU A 207 4.87 -38.50 10.97
N THR A 208 4.21 -38.46 9.80
CA THR A 208 3.36 -39.55 9.30
C THR A 208 4.09 -40.54 8.38
N LYS A 209 5.36 -40.29 8.04
CA LYS A 209 6.18 -41.23 7.25
C LYS A 209 7.16 -41.97 8.17
N GLY A 210 6.61 -42.87 9.01
CA GLY A 210 7.40 -43.84 9.77
C GLY A 210 8.06 -44.89 8.87
N PRO A 211 9.16 -45.53 9.32
CA PRO A 211 9.95 -46.41 8.47
C PRO A 211 9.20 -47.71 8.15
N ALA A 212 9.06 -48.01 6.86
CA ALA A 212 8.69 -49.34 6.38
C ALA A 212 9.85 -50.31 6.70
N GLY A 213 9.74 -50.98 7.86
CA GLY A 213 10.65 -52.03 8.29
C GLY A 213 10.28 -53.36 7.65
N THR A 214 11.03 -53.71 6.61
CA THR A 214 11.65 -55.02 6.33
C THR A 214 10.90 -56.30 6.72
N THR A 215 10.45 -57.01 5.69
CA THR A 215 10.15 -58.45 5.65
C THR A 215 11.33 -59.30 6.13
N PRO A 216 11.09 -60.40 6.84
CA PRO A 216 11.88 -61.60 6.55
C PRO A 216 11.03 -62.88 6.39
N ASP A 217 11.51 -63.69 5.44
CA ASP A 217 11.32 -65.12 5.12
C ASP A 217 10.18 -65.93 5.76
#